data_AF-A0A2H5V720-F1
#
_entry.id   AF-A0A2H5V720-F1
#
_cell.length_a   1.000
_cell.length_b   1.000
_cell.length_c   1.000
_cell.angle_alpha   90.00
_cell.angle_beta   90.00
_cell.angle_gamma   90.00
#
_symmetry.space_group_name_H-M   'P 1'
#
loop_
_entity.id
_entity.type
_entity.pdbx_description
1 polymer ?
#
loop_
_entity_poly.entity_id
_entity_poly.type
_entity_poly.pdbx_seq_one_letter_code
_entity_poly.pdbx_strand_id
1 'polypeptide(L)'
;MQLVNKTGKTVGQLSQIQDRGQAISLAKAGMKVAVSIRDAVVGRTIHGDEELYVAVPERDARQLLTTYAAMLEPHALRALEELVEIMRVKNPLWAR
;
A
#
# COMPACT_ATOMS: atom_id res chain seq x y z
N MET A 1 -2.06 -7.75 5.72
CA MET A 1 -1.94 -6.39 5.16
C MET A 1 -2.99 -6.22 4.07
N GLN A 2 -3.88 -5.22 4.19
CA GLN A 2 -4.86 -4.91 3.15
C GLN A 2 -4.26 -3.97 2.12
N LEU A 3 -4.77 -4.03 0.89
CA LEU A 3 -4.38 -3.18 -0.22
C LEU A 3 -5.55 -2.29 -0.64
N VAL A 4 -5.25 -1.06 -1.03
CA VAL A 4 -6.20 -0.10 -1.59
C VAL A 4 -5.67 0.43 -2.92
N ASN A 5 -6.58 0.80 -3.82
CA ASN A 5 -6.21 1.46 -5.07
C ASN A 5 -6.17 2.99 -4.92
N LYS A 6 -5.82 3.70 -6.00
CA LYS A 6 -5.79 5.18 -6.06
C LYS A 6 -7.12 5.88 -5.71
N THR A 7 -8.24 5.16 -5.71
CA THR A 7 -9.55 5.70 -5.30
C THR A 7 -9.85 5.46 -3.82
N GLY A 8 -8.90 4.88 -3.08
CA GLY A 8 -9.03 4.48 -1.68
C GLY A 8 -9.98 3.31 -1.47
N LYS A 9 -10.36 2.56 -2.51
CA LYS A 9 -11.19 1.36 -2.38
C LYS A 9 -10.32 0.17 -2.01
N THR A 10 -10.81 -0.65 -1.09
CA THR A 10 -10.15 -1.90 -0.70
C THR A 10 -10.17 -2.88 -1.86
N VAL A 11 -8.99 -3.41 -2.17
CA VAL A 11 -8.78 -4.33 -3.27
C VAL A 11 -8.74 -5.79 -2.79
N GLY A 12 -8.11 -6.03 -1.65
CA GLY A 12 -7.94 -7.36 -1.09
C GLY A 12 -6.86 -7.41 -0.03
N GLN A 13 -6.47 -8.62 0.35
CA GLN A 13 -5.42 -8.85 1.35
C GLN A 13 -4.20 -9.49 0.71
N LEU A 14 -3.04 -8.85 0.89
CA LEU A 14 -1.76 -9.46 0.53
C LEU A 14 -1.58 -10.78 1.30
N SER A 15 -1.38 -11.89 0.58
CA SER A 15 -1.14 -13.21 1.18
C SER A 15 0.31 -13.67 1.04
N GLN A 16 0.93 -13.48 -0.12
CA GLN A 16 2.27 -13.99 -0.39
C GLN A 16 3.01 -13.12 -1.39
N ILE A 17 4.33 -13.03 -1.20
CA ILE A 17 5.26 -12.45 -2.17
C ILE A 17 6.20 -13.57 -2.61
N GLN A 18 6.45 -13.66 -3.91
CA GLN A 18 7.30 -14.69 -4.49
C GLN A 18 8.28 -14.06 -5.49
N ASP A 19 9.56 -14.39 -5.35
CA ASP A 19 10.59 -14.06 -6.31
C ASP A 19 11.10 -15.34 -6.98
N ARG A 20 10.93 -15.44 -8.30
CA ARG A 20 11.36 -16.59 -9.12
C ARG A 20 10.99 -17.96 -8.53
N GLY A 21 9.76 -18.10 -8.04
CA GLY A 21 9.29 -19.35 -7.47
C GLY A 21 9.52 -19.51 -5.96
N GLN A 22 10.32 -18.65 -5.32
CA GLN A 22 10.62 -18.73 -3.89
C GLN A 22 9.81 -17.69 -3.09
N ALA A 23 9.17 -18.14 -2.01
CA ALA A 23 8.44 -17.26 -1.12
C ALA A 23 9.41 -16.36 -0.34
N ILE A 24 9.18 -15.04 -0.39
CA ILE A 24 9.98 -14.04 0.31
C ILE A 24 9.12 -13.23 1.27
N SER A 25 9.72 -12.76 2.36
CA SER A 25 9.04 -11.93 3.36
C SER A 25 9.03 -10.44 3.02
N LEU A 26 9.97 -9.99 2.19
CA LEU A 26 10.17 -8.58 1.85
C LEU A 26 10.60 -8.42 0.40
N ALA A 27 9.91 -7.55 -0.33
CA ALA A 27 10.35 -7.03 -1.61
C ALA A 27 10.73 -5.55 -1.44
N LYS A 28 11.90 -5.16 -1.96
CA LYS A 28 12.40 -3.79 -1.95
C LYS A 28 12.05 -3.06 -3.25
N ALA A 29 12.17 -1.74 -3.24
CA ALA A 29 11.99 -0.91 -4.43
C ALA A 29 12.81 -1.43 -5.62
N GLY A 30 12.19 -1.47 -6.79
CA GLY A 30 12.80 -1.94 -8.04
C GLY A 30 12.76 -3.46 -8.26
N MET A 31 12.38 -4.25 -7.26
CA MET A 31 12.20 -5.70 -7.44
C MET A 31 10.93 -5.99 -8.24
N LYS A 32 11.02 -6.93 -9.18
CA LYS A 32 9.86 -7.49 -9.89
C LYS A 32 9.54 -8.84 -9.28
N VAL A 33 8.41 -8.93 -8.61
CA VAL A 33 7.99 -10.11 -7.84
C VAL A 33 6.55 -10.47 -8.18
N ALA A 34 6.21 -11.75 -8.03
CA ALA A 34 4.83 -12.18 -8.08
C ALA A 34 4.18 -11.95 -6.72
N VAL A 35 2.99 -11.36 -6.73
CA VAL A 35 2.24 -11.01 -5.53
C VAL A 35 0.89 -11.67 -5.56
N SER A 36 0.59 -12.46 -4.53
CA SER A 36 -0.71 -13.08 -4.34
C SER A 36 -1.58 -12.20 -3.46
N ILE A 37 -2.77 -11.84 -3.95
CA ILE A 37 -3.75 -11.02 -3.25
C ILE A 37 -5.03 -11.84 -3.12
N ARG A 38 -5.44 -12.12 -1.88
CA ARG A 38 -6.73 -12.77 -1.59
C ARG A 38 -7.87 -11.80 -1.79
N ASP A 39 -9.01 -12.32 -2.22
CA ASP A 39 -10.28 -11.61 -2.46
C ASP A 39 -10.25 -10.60 -3.62
N ALA A 40 -9.11 -10.46 -4.29
CA ALA A 40 -8.97 -9.64 -5.48
C ALA A 40 -9.43 -10.40 -6.74
N VAL A 41 -10.15 -9.70 -7.61
CA VAL A 41 -10.60 -10.21 -8.92
C VAL A 41 -10.07 -9.31 -10.02
N VAL A 42 -9.20 -9.84 -10.88
CA VAL A 42 -8.66 -9.12 -12.04
C VAL A 42 -9.79 -8.83 -13.04
N GLY A 43 -9.84 -7.60 -13.54
CA GLY A 43 -10.89 -7.10 -14.43
C GLY A 43 -12.17 -6.60 -13.72
N ARG A 44 -12.24 -6.71 -12.39
CA ARG A 44 -13.39 -6.22 -11.59
C ARG A 44 -12.95 -5.35 -10.43
N THR A 45 -12.07 -5.88 -9.59
CA THR A 45 -11.53 -5.20 -8.40
C THR A 45 -10.11 -4.70 -8.65
N ILE A 46 -9.37 -5.37 -9.55
CA ILE A 46 -8.02 -4.98 -9.96
C ILE A 46 -7.89 -4.80 -11.48
N HIS A 47 -7.17 -3.77 -11.93
CA HIS A 47 -6.68 -3.64 -13.30
C HIS A 47 -5.16 -3.91 -13.37
N GLY A 48 -4.70 -4.61 -14.40
CA GLY A 48 -3.32 -5.14 -14.45
C GLY A 48 -2.20 -4.08 -14.48
N ASP A 49 -2.56 -2.84 -14.80
CA ASP A 49 -1.69 -1.67 -14.91
C ASP A 49 -1.93 -0.64 -13.80
N GLU A 50 -2.71 -0.99 -12.76
CA GLU A 50 -2.95 -0.07 -11.65
C GLU A 50 -1.89 -0.15 -10.55
N GLU A 51 -1.75 0.96 -9.82
CA GLU A 51 -0.91 1.01 -8.62
C GLU A 51 -1.75 0.77 -7.36
N LEU A 52 -1.21 -0.05 -6.48
CA LEU A 52 -1.83 -0.42 -5.21
C LEU A 52 -0.98 0.09 -4.04
N TYR A 53 -1.68 0.52 -3.00
CA TYR A 53 -1.09 1.04 -1.78
C TYR A 53 -1.44 0.12 -0.61
N VAL A 54 -0.56 0.06 0.38
CA VAL A 54 -0.85 -0.61 1.64
C VAL A 54 -1.86 0.24 2.42
N ALA A 55 -2.94 -0.39 2.88
CA ALA A 55 -3.91 0.25 3.76
C ALA A 55 -3.34 0.37 5.19
N VAL A 56 -2.40 1.29 5.39
CA VAL A 56 -1.83 1.57 6.72
C VAL A 56 -2.93 2.14 7.61
N PRO A 57 -3.14 1.61 8.83
CA PRO A 57 -4.12 2.15 9.75
C PRO A 57 -3.86 3.63 10.05
N GLU A 58 -4.92 4.41 10.20
CA GLU A 58 -4.83 5.86 10.39
C GLU A 58 -3.91 6.27 11.55
N ARG A 59 -3.99 5.54 12.67
CA ARG A 59 -3.15 5.78 13.85
C ARG A 59 -1.66 5.63 13.53
N ASP A 60 -1.32 4.59 12.79
CA ASP A 60 0.06 4.25 12.47
C ASP A 60 0.59 5.18 11.37
N ALA A 61 -0.22 5.52 10.37
CA ALA A 61 0.12 6.52 9.36
C ALA A 61 0.42 7.88 10.00
N ARG A 62 -0.42 8.33 10.95
CA ARG A 62 -0.17 9.55 11.70
C ARG A 62 1.16 9.50 12.46
N GLN A 63 1.43 8.40 13.18
CA GLN A 63 2.66 8.25 13.93
C GLN A 63 3.91 8.23 13.02
N LEU A 64 3.80 7.60 11.85
CA LEU A 64 4.86 7.60 10.85
C LEU A 64 5.15 9.01 10.32
N LEU A 65 4.12 9.83 10.09
CA LEU A 65 4.29 11.20 9.61
C LEU A 65 4.79 12.17 10.69
N THR A 66 4.33 12.05 11.93
CA THR A 66 4.65 13.03 12.98
C THR A 66 5.92 12.70 13.74
N THR A 67 6.19 11.42 13.99
CA THR A 67 7.30 10.98 14.86
C THR A 67 8.45 10.39 14.07
N TYR A 68 8.17 9.63 13.01
CA TYR A 68 9.18 8.83 12.30
C TYR A 68 9.50 9.29 10.89
N ALA A 69 8.95 10.42 10.42
CA ALA A 69 9.12 10.86 9.05
C ALA A 69 10.59 11.01 8.64
N ALA A 70 11.44 11.49 9.57
CA ALA A 70 12.88 11.64 9.35
C ALA A 70 13.65 10.30 9.27
N MET A 71 13.04 9.19 9.70
CA MET A 71 13.63 7.84 9.65
C MET A 71 13.18 7.04 8.43
N LEU A 72 12.18 7.54 7.68
CA LEU A 72 11.69 6.88 6.49
C LEU A 72 12.58 7.19 5.29
N GLU A 73 12.80 6.18 4.45
CA GLU A 73 13.43 6.40 3.15
C GLU A 73 12.55 7.34 2.31
N PRO A 74 13.13 8.22 1.47
CA PRO A 74 12.36 9.24 0.75
C PRO A 74 11.21 8.68 -0.10
N HIS A 75 11.40 7.50 -0.69
CA HIS A 75 10.35 6.84 -1.48
C HIS A 75 9.23 6.27 -0.61
N ALA A 76 9.54 5.79 0.59
CA ALA A 76 8.56 5.29 1.54
C ALA A 76 7.73 6.44 2.14
N LEU A 77 8.37 7.56 2.46
CA LEU A 77 7.67 8.78 2.89
C LEU A 77 6.72 9.27 1.80
N ARG A 78 7.17 9.34 0.54
CA ARG A 78 6.32 9.73 -0.60
C ARG A 78 5.10 8.81 -0.76
N ALA A 79 5.30 7.50 -0.69
CA ALA A 79 4.20 6.54 -0.78
C ALA A 79 3.19 6.69 0.37
N LEU A 80 3.67 7.06 1.57
CA LEU A 80 2.82 7.34 2.72
C LEU A 80 2.03 8.65 2.54
N GLU A 81 2.65 9.70 2.02
CA GLU A 81 1.96 10.96 1.68
C GLU A 81 0.89 10.75 0.61
N GLU A 82 1.20 9.98 -0.44
CA GLU A 82 0.21 9.61 -1.48
C GLU A 82 -0.97 8.84 -0.89
N LEU A 83 -0.72 7.89 0.01
CA LEU A 83 -1.78 7.18 0.73
C LEU A 83 -2.67 8.15 1.52
N VAL A 84 -2.07 9.11 2.23
CA VAL A 84 -2.81 10.11 3.01
C VAL A 84 -3.73 10.92 2.10
N GLU A 85 -3.23 11.40 0.97
CA GLU A 85 -4.03 12.16 0.01
C GLU A 85 -5.19 11.31 -0.55
N ILE A 86 -4.95 10.05 -0.90
CA ILE A 86 -5.97 9.11 -1.35
C ILE A 86 -7.08 8.93 -0.29
N MET A 87 -6.70 8.77 0.98
CA MET A 87 -7.65 8.56 2.07
C MET A 87 -8.40 9.85 2.44
N ARG A 88 -7.75 11.02 2.29
CA ARG A 88 -8.35 12.34 2.55
C ARG A 88 -9.45 12.72 1.58
N VAL A 89 -9.45 12.17 0.35
CA VAL A 89 -10.58 12.30 -0.57
C VAL A 89 -11.89 11.80 0.07
N LYS A 90 -11.83 10.77 0.92
CA LYS A 90 -12.99 10.20 1.61
C LYS A 90 -13.21 10.79 3.01
N ASN A 91 -12.12 11.01 3.74
CA ASN A 91 -12.15 11.57 5.09
C ASN A 91 -11.10 12.68 5.20
N PRO A 92 -11.48 13.96 5.06
CA PRO A 92 -10.53 15.08 5.09
C PRO A 92 -9.68 15.19 6.36
N LEU A 93 -10.09 14.55 7.46
CA LEU A 93 -9.37 14.55 8.73
C LEU A 93 -8.44 13.34 8.91
N TRP A 94 -8.33 12.47 7.90
CA TRP A 94 -7.53 11.26 7.98
C TRP A 94 -6.05 11.55 8.19
N ALA A 95 -5.47 10.87 9.19
CA ALA A 95 -4.07 10.98 9.61
C ALA A 95 -3.63 12.43 9.92
N ARG A 96 -4.56 13.24 10.44
CA ARG A 96 -4.27 14.58 10.96
C ARG A 96 -3.65 14.56 12.35
#